data_AF-A0A2T1DIQ9-F1
#
_entry.id   AF-A0A2T1DIQ9-F1
#
_cell.length_a   1.000
_cell.length_b   1.000
_cell.length_c   1.000
_cell.angle_alpha   90.00
_cell.angle_beta   90.00
_cell.angle_gamma   90.00
#
_symmetry.space_group_name_H-M   'P 1'
#
loop_
_entity.id
_entity.type
_entity.pdbx_description
1 polymer ?
#
loop_
_entity_poly.entity_id
_entity_poly.type
_entity_poly.pdbx_seq_one_letter_code
_entity_poly.pdbx_strand_id
1 'polypeptide(L)'
;MLVEALVTVGLGILCFRGGNRVGRLLLRRGATANDLFKGQNAIALLFIGIYVTFLILALNIPQMQIFPLTWRVYGMQTTWTIMRVMLIGFCGVALTIVAKTARKQILTVLLLGAIGVGGFTTTEAYFLTPIYRDLFNNLQPNGVFKQTSMSSCAPSALATVLQRWELKEATETSVAKLAGTSRMGTTMPQLIVAARKLGLNGVELSPTWEQMRQINRPGVLGVWLIDGHRKLSHAVALLAMNENKAAIGDPSSGRIYLLDRTEFAQIWREQYVPIFRPNEILLLTNIQALDYLKRLGYLNSNSQDFKSALREFQRSSGVKSTGNLDTQTSLLLMGSFLEGVPTLKDFSLD
;
A
#
# COMPACT_ATOMS: atom_id res chain seq x y z
N MET A 1 14.21 -14.12 5.22
CA MET A 1 15.49 -14.46 4.56
C MET A 1 15.66 -15.97 4.34
N LEU A 2 15.74 -16.83 5.37
CA LEU A 2 15.99 -18.27 5.15
C LEU A 2 14.85 -18.98 4.39
N VAL A 3 13.60 -18.77 4.80
CA VAL A 3 12.42 -19.34 4.12
C VAL A 3 12.33 -18.89 2.66
N GLU A 4 12.53 -17.60 2.41
CA GLU A 4 12.51 -17.02 1.07
C GLU A 4 13.63 -17.57 0.18
N ALA A 5 14.83 -17.77 0.72
CA ALA A 5 15.92 -18.42 -0.01
C ALA A 5 15.56 -19.85 -0.37
N LEU A 6 14.98 -20.63 0.56
CA LEU A 6 14.52 -21.99 0.29
C LEU A 6 13.42 -22.03 -0.78
N VAL A 7 12.45 -21.12 -0.70
CA VAL A 7 11.36 -21.00 -1.69
C VAL A 7 11.94 -20.64 -3.06
N THR A 8 12.85 -19.67 -3.12
CA THR A 8 13.50 -19.25 -4.36
C THR A 8 14.30 -20.38 -5.00
N VAL A 9 15.04 -21.15 -4.20
CA VAL A 9 15.80 -22.30 -4.69
C VAL A 9 14.86 -23.41 -5.17
N GLY A 10 13.87 -23.78 -4.35
CA GLY A 10 12.91 -24.85 -4.69
C GLY A 10 12.11 -24.53 -5.95
N LEU A 11 11.45 -23.36 -5.99
CA LEU A 11 10.71 -22.91 -7.17
C LEU A 11 11.64 -22.62 -8.34
N GLY A 12 12.83 -22.09 -8.10
CA GLY A 12 13.85 -21.87 -9.12
C GLY A 12 14.25 -23.17 -9.83
N ILE A 13 14.49 -24.26 -9.09
CA ILE A 13 14.77 -25.58 -9.68
C ILE A 13 13.59 -26.06 -10.52
N LEU A 14 12.36 -25.93 -10.02
CA LEU A 14 11.15 -26.33 -10.77
C LEU A 14 11.00 -25.52 -12.07
N CYS A 15 11.11 -24.20 -12.00
CA CYS A 15 11.03 -23.31 -13.15
C CYS A 15 12.19 -23.52 -14.13
N PHE A 16 13.40 -23.79 -13.66
CA PHE A 16 14.53 -24.15 -14.51
C PHE A 16 14.27 -25.45 -15.28
N ARG A 17 13.75 -26.48 -14.59
CA ARG A 17 13.36 -27.75 -15.24
C ARG A 17 12.21 -27.55 -16.23
N GLY A 18 11.26 -26.68 -15.91
CA GLY A 18 10.20 -26.25 -16.82
C GLY A 18 10.76 -25.55 -18.06
N GLY A 19 11.67 -24.60 -17.86
CA GLY A 19 12.41 -23.92 -18.92
C GLY A 19 13.14 -24.92 -19.84
N ASN A 20 13.80 -25.93 -19.28
CA ASN A 20 14.45 -26.98 -20.08
C ASN A 20 13.46 -27.82 -20.93
N ARG A 21 12.22 -27.99 -20.47
CA ARG A 21 11.17 -28.66 -21.28
C ARG A 21 10.72 -27.75 -22.42
N VAL A 22 10.49 -26.47 -22.14
CA VAL A 22 10.12 -25.46 -23.16
C VAL A 22 11.23 -25.28 -24.19
N GLY A 23 12.50 -25.20 -23.77
CA GLY A 23 13.65 -25.11 -24.69
C GLY A 23 13.74 -26.31 -25.63
N ARG A 24 13.48 -27.54 -25.14
CA ARG A 24 13.38 -28.74 -26.00
C ARG A 24 12.23 -28.65 -27.01
N LEU A 25 11.09 -28.08 -26.62
CA LEU A 25 9.97 -27.86 -27.53
C LEU A 25 10.33 -26.84 -28.63
N LEU A 26 10.99 -25.74 -28.26
CA LEU A 26 11.44 -24.72 -29.21
C LEU A 26 12.48 -25.28 -30.19
N LEU A 27 13.43 -26.10 -29.71
CA LEU A 27 14.37 -26.81 -30.57
C LEU A 27 13.67 -27.71 -31.60
N ARG A 28 12.61 -28.43 -31.21
CA ARG A 28 11.80 -29.23 -32.16
C ARG A 28 11.10 -28.39 -33.21
N ARG A 29 10.85 -27.10 -32.93
CA ARG A 29 10.27 -26.12 -33.86
C ARG A 29 11.33 -25.35 -34.67
N GLY A 30 12.60 -25.73 -34.57
CA GLY A 30 13.69 -25.13 -35.34
C GLY A 30 14.36 -23.90 -34.71
N ALA A 31 14.06 -23.58 -33.46
CA ALA A 31 14.74 -22.49 -32.76
C ALA A 31 16.24 -22.79 -32.59
N THR A 32 17.08 -21.77 -32.75
CA THR A 32 18.53 -21.86 -32.54
C THR A 32 19.03 -20.74 -31.63
N ALA A 33 20.25 -20.85 -31.11
CA ALA A 33 20.85 -19.79 -30.30
C ALA A 33 20.96 -18.45 -31.04
N ASN A 34 21.16 -18.48 -32.36
CA ASN A 34 21.30 -17.28 -33.18
C ASN A 34 19.95 -16.77 -33.71
N ASP A 35 18.90 -17.58 -33.63
CA ASP A 35 17.59 -17.24 -34.13
C ASP A 35 16.51 -18.01 -33.36
N LEU A 36 16.05 -17.40 -32.28
CA LEU A 36 15.07 -18.00 -31.36
C LEU A 36 13.66 -18.07 -31.97
N PHE A 37 13.35 -17.16 -32.91
CA PHE A 37 12.01 -16.97 -33.46
C PHE A 37 12.00 -16.94 -35.00
N LYS A 38 12.90 -17.69 -35.66
CA LYS A 38 13.06 -17.66 -37.12
C LYS A 38 11.73 -17.75 -37.86
N GLY A 39 11.33 -16.67 -38.55
CA GLY A 39 10.08 -16.60 -39.32
C GLY A 39 8.79 -16.64 -38.48
N GLN A 40 8.89 -16.48 -37.16
CA GLN A 40 7.79 -16.61 -36.20
C GLN A 40 7.52 -15.30 -35.43
N ASN A 41 7.37 -14.19 -36.16
CA ASN A 41 7.13 -12.85 -35.58
C ASN A 41 5.93 -12.83 -34.61
N ALA A 42 4.86 -13.58 -34.91
CA ALA A 42 3.70 -13.68 -34.04
C ALA A 42 4.04 -14.29 -32.66
N ILE A 43 4.95 -15.27 -32.61
CA ILE A 43 5.36 -15.92 -31.36
C ILE A 43 6.28 -14.99 -30.56
N ALA A 44 7.16 -14.26 -31.23
CA ALA A 44 8.01 -13.24 -30.58
C ALA A 44 7.15 -12.12 -29.95
N LEU A 45 6.17 -11.59 -30.70
CA LEU A 45 5.25 -10.58 -30.20
C LEU A 45 4.39 -11.09 -29.04
N LEU A 46 3.91 -12.34 -29.12
CA LEU A 46 3.18 -12.98 -28.02
C LEU A 46 4.05 -13.11 -26.76
N PHE A 47 5.33 -13.45 -26.90
CA PHE A 47 6.25 -13.55 -25.77
C PHE A 47 6.51 -12.19 -25.10
N ILE A 48 6.73 -11.14 -25.90
CA ILE A 48 6.85 -9.76 -25.40
C ILE A 48 5.55 -9.33 -24.73
N GLY A 49 4.41 -9.59 -25.35
CA GLY A 49 3.09 -9.26 -24.80
C GLY A 49 2.83 -9.94 -23.46
N ILE A 50 3.15 -11.22 -23.32
CA ILE A 50 3.06 -11.95 -22.05
C ILE A 50 3.99 -11.34 -21.00
N TYR A 51 5.24 -11.02 -21.37
CA TYR A 51 6.20 -10.42 -20.45
C TYR A 51 5.74 -9.04 -19.95
N VAL A 52 5.29 -8.17 -20.86
CA VAL A 52 4.77 -6.83 -20.53
C VAL A 52 3.52 -6.94 -19.67
N THR A 53 2.57 -7.82 -20.03
CA THR A 53 1.37 -8.07 -19.24
C THR A 53 1.74 -8.54 -17.84
N PHE A 54 2.68 -9.47 -17.73
CA PHE A 54 3.15 -9.98 -16.45
C PHE A 54 3.78 -8.86 -15.60
N LEU A 55 4.62 -7.99 -16.18
CA LEU A 55 5.17 -6.83 -15.47
C LEU A 55 4.09 -5.87 -14.97
N ILE A 56 3.08 -5.58 -15.81
CA ILE A 56 1.97 -4.71 -15.41
C ILE A 56 1.19 -5.34 -14.25
N LEU A 57 0.86 -6.63 -14.33
CA LEU A 57 0.16 -7.34 -13.27
C LEU A 57 0.99 -7.39 -11.98
N ALA A 58 2.28 -7.70 -12.10
CA ALA A 58 3.25 -7.70 -11.00
C ALA A 58 3.29 -6.36 -10.26
N LEU A 59 3.25 -5.24 -10.98
CA LEU A 59 3.29 -3.90 -10.38
C LEU A 59 1.97 -3.49 -9.72
N ASN A 60 0.82 -3.94 -10.25
CA ASN A 60 -0.49 -3.44 -9.84
C ASN A 60 -1.25 -4.36 -8.88
N ILE A 61 -1.19 -5.68 -9.08
CA ILE A 61 -1.96 -6.67 -8.28
C ILE A 61 -1.67 -6.54 -6.77
N PRO A 62 -0.41 -6.47 -6.31
CA PRO A 62 -0.11 -6.36 -4.87
C PRO A 62 -0.75 -5.16 -4.18
N GLN A 63 -1.08 -4.10 -4.92
CA GLN A 63 -1.58 -2.85 -4.36
C GLN A 63 -3.11 -2.80 -4.28
N MET A 64 -3.81 -3.68 -5.01
CA MET A 64 -5.27 -3.67 -5.09
C MET A 64 -5.92 -3.94 -3.72
N GLN A 65 -6.92 -3.12 -3.38
CA GLN A 65 -7.64 -3.19 -2.10
C GLN A 65 -8.49 -4.46 -1.92
N ILE A 66 -8.74 -5.22 -3.00
CA ILE A 66 -9.48 -6.51 -2.93
C ILE A 66 -8.69 -7.60 -2.18
N PHE A 67 -7.36 -7.48 -2.11
CA PHE A 67 -6.54 -8.48 -1.45
C PHE A 67 -6.45 -8.24 0.06
N PRO A 68 -6.30 -9.32 0.86
CA PRO A 68 -6.09 -9.20 2.30
C PRO A 68 -4.90 -8.31 2.64
N LEU A 69 -4.97 -7.63 3.79
CA LEU A 69 -3.93 -6.72 4.27
C LEU A 69 -2.52 -7.35 4.25
N THR A 70 -2.40 -8.60 4.70
CA THR A 70 -1.13 -9.34 4.75
C THR A 70 -0.55 -9.54 3.35
N TRP A 71 -1.38 -9.87 2.36
CA TRP A 71 -0.93 -9.98 0.97
C TRP A 71 -0.39 -8.65 0.45
N ARG A 72 -1.08 -7.54 0.72
CA ARG A 72 -0.67 -6.21 0.24
C ARG A 72 0.63 -5.72 0.89
N VAL A 73 0.90 -6.12 2.13
CA VAL A 73 2.16 -5.84 2.83
C VAL A 73 3.34 -6.62 2.23
N TYR A 74 3.17 -7.91 1.94
CA TYR A 74 4.24 -8.77 1.42
C TYR A 74 4.24 -8.92 -0.10
N GLY A 75 3.27 -8.32 -0.79
CA GLY A 75 3.00 -8.58 -2.21
C GLY A 75 4.11 -8.04 -3.12
N MET A 76 4.76 -6.95 -2.74
CA MET A 76 5.95 -6.47 -3.44
C MET A 76 7.07 -7.51 -3.38
N GLN A 77 7.49 -7.94 -2.18
CA GLN A 77 8.51 -8.99 -2.01
C GLN A 77 8.15 -10.30 -2.73
N THR A 78 6.87 -10.69 -2.68
CA THR A 78 6.35 -11.85 -3.41
C THR A 78 6.54 -11.68 -4.92
N THR A 79 6.25 -10.50 -5.45
CA THR A 79 6.40 -10.18 -6.87
C THR A 79 7.86 -10.26 -7.32
N TRP A 80 8.78 -9.70 -6.54
CA TRP A 80 10.21 -9.78 -6.82
C TRP A 80 10.70 -11.24 -6.82
N THR A 81 10.26 -12.04 -5.85
CA THR A 81 10.54 -13.49 -5.80
C THR A 81 10.05 -14.19 -7.08
N ILE A 82 8.82 -13.92 -7.52
CA ILE A 82 8.27 -14.53 -8.74
C ILE A 82 9.09 -14.12 -9.96
N MET A 83 9.41 -12.83 -10.13
CA MET A 83 10.24 -12.35 -11.23
C MET A 83 11.61 -13.04 -11.27
N ARG A 84 12.23 -13.22 -10.09
CA ARG A 84 13.52 -13.91 -9.96
C ARG A 84 13.43 -15.38 -10.37
N VAL A 85 12.39 -16.09 -9.93
CA VAL A 85 12.13 -17.49 -10.29
C VAL A 85 11.86 -17.63 -11.79
N MET A 86 11.13 -16.70 -12.40
CA MET A 86 10.90 -16.69 -13.86
C MET A 86 12.18 -16.46 -14.64
N LEU A 87 13.05 -15.55 -14.18
CA LEU A 87 14.37 -15.31 -14.79
C LEU A 87 15.22 -16.60 -14.79
N ILE A 88 15.22 -17.34 -13.68
CA ILE A 88 15.87 -18.66 -13.60
C ILE A 88 15.25 -19.64 -14.61
N GLY A 89 13.93 -19.62 -14.77
CA GLY A 89 13.23 -20.39 -15.81
C GLY A 89 13.72 -20.07 -17.23
N PHE A 90 13.87 -18.78 -17.57
CA PHE A 90 14.41 -18.36 -18.86
C PHE A 90 15.87 -18.79 -19.07
N CYS A 91 16.69 -18.77 -18.02
CA CYS A 91 18.05 -19.33 -18.08
C CYS A 91 18.04 -20.82 -18.47
N GLY A 92 17.05 -21.61 -18.00
CA GLY A 92 16.89 -23.01 -18.41
C GLY A 92 16.53 -23.17 -19.89
N VAL A 93 15.62 -22.32 -20.40
CA VAL A 93 15.29 -22.29 -21.84
C VAL A 93 16.55 -22.00 -22.67
N ALA A 94 17.26 -20.92 -22.34
CA ALA A 94 18.45 -20.48 -23.04
C ALA A 94 19.56 -21.55 -23.01
N LEU A 95 19.86 -22.10 -21.84
CA LEU A 95 20.89 -23.13 -21.69
C LEU A 95 20.57 -24.37 -22.53
N THR A 96 19.32 -24.81 -22.55
CA THR A 96 18.90 -25.98 -23.33
C THR A 96 19.09 -25.77 -24.83
N ILE A 97 18.71 -24.60 -25.34
CA ILE A 97 18.84 -24.27 -26.77
C ILE A 97 20.31 -24.14 -27.17
N VAL A 98 21.09 -23.40 -26.38
CA VAL A 98 22.51 -23.16 -26.64
C VAL A 98 23.33 -24.45 -26.53
N ALA A 99 23.06 -25.31 -25.55
CA ALA A 99 23.75 -26.59 -25.40
C ALA A 99 23.61 -27.52 -26.62
N LYS A 100 22.53 -27.36 -27.39
CA LYS A 100 22.27 -28.15 -28.60
C LYS A 100 22.70 -27.47 -29.89
N THR A 101 22.67 -26.14 -29.96
CA THR A 101 22.87 -25.41 -31.23
C THR A 101 24.17 -24.60 -31.29
N ALA A 102 24.74 -24.20 -30.15
CA ALA A 102 25.94 -23.38 -30.09
C ALA A 102 26.76 -23.65 -28.82
N ARG A 103 27.35 -24.84 -28.70
CA ARG A 103 28.07 -25.28 -27.48
C ARG A 103 29.15 -24.30 -27.00
N LYS A 104 29.81 -23.59 -27.92
CA LYS A 104 30.83 -22.57 -27.58
C LYS A 104 30.25 -21.37 -26.81
N GLN A 105 28.95 -21.11 -26.89
CA GLN A 105 28.26 -20.00 -26.21
C GLN A 105 27.69 -20.41 -24.82
N ILE A 106 27.81 -21.68 -24.39
CA ILE A 106 27.27 -22.14 -23.10
C ILE A 106 27.81 -21.30 -21.94
N LEU A 107 29.12 -21.08 -21.91
CA LEU A 107 29.76 -20.29 -20.85
C LEU A 107 29.21 -18.87 -20.81
N THR A 108 29.03 -18.23 -21.97
CA THR A 108 28.45 -16.89 -22.09
C THR A 108 27.04 -16.85 -21.50
N VAL A 109 26.18 -17.82 -21.83
CA VAL A 109 24.80 -17.88 -21.30
C VAL A 109 24.78 -18.10 -19.78
N LEU A 110 25.67 -18.95 -19.26
CA LEU A 110 25.79 -19.17 -17.81
C LEU A 110 26.23 -17.89 -17.09
N LEU A 111 27.22 -17.17 -17.63
CA LEU A 111 27.69 -15.91 -17.08
C LEU A 111 26.62 -14.82 -17.12
N LEU A 112 25.92 -14.66 -18.26
CA LEU A 112 24.81 -13.72 -18.38
C LEU A 112 23.66 -14.05 -17.43
N GLY A 113 23.32 -15.33 -17.28
CA GLY A 113 22.32 -15.79 -16.32
C GLY A 113 22.72 -15.49 -14.87
N ALA A 114 23.98 -15.73 -14.52
CA ALA A 114 24.51 -15.43 -13.19
C ALA A 114 24.53 -13.92 -12.90
N ILE A 115 24.97 -13.10 -13.86
CA ILE A 115 24.95 -11.63 -13.75
C ILE A 115 23.51 -11.13 -13.65
N GLY A 116 22.59 -11.64 -14.46
CA GLY A 116 21.18 -11.25 -14.44
C GLY A 116 20.51 -11.56 -13.10
N VAL A 117 20.62 -12.80 -12.62
CA VAL A 117 20.03 -13.22 -11.33
C VAL A 117 20.72 -12.51 -10.16
N GLY A 118 22.05 -12.38 -10.19
CA GLY A 118 22.84 -11.68 -9.18
C GLY A 118 22.48 -10.20 -9.12
N GLY A 119 22.50 -9.51 -10.25
CA GLY A 119 22.15 -8.09 -10.37
C GLY A 119 20.70 -7.80 -9.97
N PHE A 120 19.77 -8.67 -10.32
CA PHE A 120 18.38 -8.56 -9.87
C PHE A 120 18.27 -8.72 -8.34
N THR A 121 18.94 -9.73 -7.78
CA THR A 121 18.94 -9.99 -6.33
C THR A 121 19.58 -8.86 -5.53
N THR A 122 20.69 -8.29 -6.01
CA THR A 122 21.35 -7.15 -5.34
C THR A 122 20.50 -5.89 -5.40
N THR A 123 19.85 -5.64 -6.54
CA THR A 123 18.91 -4.53 -6.73
C THR A 123 17.73 -4.64 -5.78
N GLU A 124 17.12 -5.82 -5.69
CA GLU A 124 16.05 -6.10 -4.75
C GLU A 124 16.50 -5.89 -3.29
N ALA A 125 17.65 -6.47 -2.91
CA ALA A 125 18.19 -6.32 -1.57
C ALA A 125 18.42 -4.84 -1.22
N TYR A 126 18.95 -4.06 -2.16
CA TYR A 126 19.14 -2.62 -1.98
C TYR A 126 17.79 -1.91 -1.75
N PHE A 127 16.82 -2.10 -2.64
CA PHE A 127 15.53 -1.40 -2.55
C PHE A 127 14.69 -1.80 -1.34
N LEU A 128 14.75 -3.07 -0.94
CA LEU A 128 14.05 -3.61 0.24
C LEU A 128 14.83 -3.42 1.54
N THR A 129 16.04 -2.84 1.49
CA THR A 129 16.82 -2.56 2.71
C THR A 129 16.02 -1.65 3.64
N PRO A 130 15.82 -2.04 4.92
CA PRO A 130 15.12 -1.21 5.89
C PRO A 130 15.89 0.08 6.17
N ILE A 131 15.19 1.21 6.24
CA ILE A 131 15.83 2.53 6.44
C ILE A 131 15.94 2.94 7.91
N TYR A 132 15.23 2.27 8.82
CA TYR A 132 15.04 2.73 10.21
C TYR A 132 16.34 2.87 11.02
N ARG A 133 17.44 2.24 10.59
CA ARG A 133 18.74 2.34 11.27
C ARG A 133 19.43 3.68 11.02
N ASP A 134 19.09 4.33 9.91
CA ASP A 134 19.71 5.58 9.46
C ASP A 134 18.82 6.80 9.79
N LEU A 135 17.65 6.58 10.40
CA LEU A 135 16.71 7.62 10.79
C LEU A 135 17.03 8.18 12.18
N PHE A 136 16.74 9.45 12.37
CA PHE A 136 16.72 10.10 13.68
C PHE A 136 15.40 10.85 13.86
N ASN A 137 14.96 10.99 15.11
CA ASN A 137 13.63 11.55 15.39
C ASN A 137 13.69 13.08 15.40
N ASN A 138 13.06 13.71 14.41
CA ASN A 138 13.07 15.16 14.24
C ASN A 138 11.68 15.78 14.48
N LEU A 139 11.20 15.68 15.72
CA LEU A 139 9.94 16.30 16.14
C LEU A 139 10.08 17.82 16.20
N GLN A 140 9.26 18.52 15.43
CA GLN A 140 9.23 19.98 15.42
C GLN A 140 8.41 20.52 16.61
N PRO A 141 8.64 21.78 17.05
CA PRO A 141 7.89 22.38 18.17
C PRO A 141 6.37 22.45 17.97
N ASN A 142 5.90 22.40 16.72
CA ASN A 142 4.47 22.36 16.37
C ASN A 142 3.86 20.95 16.44
N GLY A 143 4.61 19.94 16.89
CA GLY A 143 4.16 18.55 17.03
C GLY A 143 4.25 17.71 15.75
N VAL A 144 4.77 18.24 14.64
CA VAL A 144 4.95 17.50 13.38
C VAL A 144 6.33 16.85 13.33
N PHE A 145 6.41 15.56 13.02
CA PHE A 145 7.68 14.91 12.70
C PHE A 145 8.14 15.31 11.31
N LYS A 146 9.28 16.00 11.23
CA LYS A 146 9.95 16.25 9.96
C LYS A 146 10.72 14.99 9.55
N GLN A 147 10.52 14.53 8.34
CA GLN A 147 11.18 13.32 7.85
C GLN A 147 12.69 13.53 7.73
N THR A 148 13.45 12.50 8.06
CA THR A 148 14.92 12.47 7.96
C THR A 148 15.41 11.65 6.77
N SER A 149 14.50 10.96 6.07
CA SER A 149 14.75 10.26 4.81
C SER A 149 13.68 10.60 3.77
N MET A 150 14.04 10.50 2.49
CA MET A 150 13.10 10.66 1.38
C MET A 150 12.02 9.57 1.35
N SER A 151 12.25 8.45 2.03
CA SER A 151 11.35 7.29 2.05
C SER A 151 10.54 7.17 3.34
N SER A 152 10.65 8.15 4.27
CA SER A 152 10.02 8.09 5.60
C SER A 152 8.85 9.06 5.80
N CYS A 153 8.31 9.67 4.74
CA CYS A 153 7.13 10.56 4.83
C CYS A 153 5.94 9.90 5.54
N ALA A 154 5.57 8.69 5.13
CA ALA A 154 4.46 7.94 5.70
C ALA A 154 4.66 7.57 7.18
N PRO A 155 5.82 7.02 7.61
CA PRO A 155 6.14 6.85 9.03
C PRO A 155 6.07 8.13 9.85
N SER A 156 6.60 9.24 9.34
CA SER A 156 6.59 10.53 10.03
C SER A 156 5.18 11.13 10.14
N ALA A 157 4.36 10.99 9.09
CA ALA A 157 2.95 11.38 9.13
C ALA A 157 2.18 10.55 10.16
N LEU A 158 2.36 9.23 10.18
CA LEU A 158 1.71 8.39 11.19
C LEU A 158 2.22 8.73 12.59
N ALA A 159 3.53 8.87 12.81
CA ALA A 159 4.08 9.28 14.10
C ALA A 159 3.46 10.60 14.60
N THR A 160 3.30 11.58 13.70
CA THR A 160 2.62 12.85 14.00
C THR A 160 1.18 12.65 14.44
N VAL A 161 0.42 11.80 13.75
CA VAL A 161 -0.96 11.45 14.14
C VAL A 161 -0.96 10.78 15.52
N LEU A 162 -0.05 9.85 15.77
CA LEU A 162 0.01 9.07 17.00
C LEU A 162 0.40 9.90 18.23
N GLN A 163 1.13 11.01 18.06
CA GLN A 163 1.35 11.97 19.16
C GLN A 163 0.03 12.52 19.71
N ARG A 164 -0.99 12.71 18.86
CA ARG A 164 -2.32 13.14 19.31
C ARG A 164 -3.05 12.08 20.11
N TRP A 165 -2.71 10.82 19.90
CA TRP A 165 -3.18 9.69 20.70
C TRP A 165 -2.34 9.49 21.97
N GLU A 166 -1.48 10.46 22.31
CA GLU A 166 -0.60 10.47 23.48
C GLU A 166 0.45 9.34 23.49
N LEU A 167 0.69 8.71 22.33
CA LEU A 167 1.69 7.66 22.14
C LEU A 167 3.05 8.28 21.83
N LYS A 168 3.72 8.80 22.87
CA LYS A 168 4.98 9.54 22.73
C LYS A 168 6.14 8.68 22.19
N GLU A 169 6.08 7.37 22.38
CA GLU A 169 7.02 6.38 21.86
C GLU A 169 6.88 6.13 20.34
N ALA A 170 5.77 6.59 19.74
CA ALA A 170 5.58 6.57 18.30
C ALA A 170 6.38 7.72 17.66
N THR A 171 7.54 7.35 17.12
CA THR A 171 8.51 8.24 16.48
C THR A 171 8.70 7.83 15.03
N GLU A 172 9.30 8.67 14.19
CA GLU A 172 9.65 8.33 12.80
C GLU A 172 10.38 6.97 12.73
N THR A 173 11.42 6.79 13.56
CA THR A 173 12.22 5.56 13.59
C THR A 173 11.41 4.35 14.06
N SER A 174 10.63 4.48 15.14
CA SER A 174 9.87 3.33 15.67
C SER A 174 8.75 2.92 14.72
N VAL A 175 8.03 3.87 14.11
CA VAL A 175 7.00 3.59 13.12
C VAL A 175 7.61 2.97 11.85
N ALA A 176 8.72 3.51 11.34
CA ALA A 176 9.39 2.96 10.16
C ALA A 176 9.84 1.50 10.37
N LYS A 177 10.34 1.18 11.57
CA LYS A 177 10.70 -0.19 11.96
C LYS A 177 9.48 -1.11 12.00
N LEU A 178 8.36 -0.67 12.57
CA LEU A 178 7.15 -1.48 12.71
C LEU A 178 6.42 -1.71 11.38
N ALA A 179 6.44 -0.70 10.50
CA ALA A 179 5.91 -0.74 9.14
C ALA A 179 6.77 -1.55 8.17
N GLY A 180 8.06 -1.73 8.49
CA GLY A 180 9.02 -2.35 7.57
C GLY A 180 9.35 -1.42 6.40
N THR A 181 9.48 -0.12 6.67
CA THR A 181 9.82 0.88 5.65
C THR A 181 11.18 0.58 5.03
N SER A 182 11.20 0.61 3.71
CA SER A 182 12.40 0.37 2.90
C SER A 182 12.77 1.61 2.09
N ARG A 183 13.81 1.51 1.26
CA ARG A 183 14.17 2.60 0.33
C ARG A 183 13.06 2.88 -0.68
N MET A 184 12.20 1.91 -0.96
CA MET A 184 10.99 2.11 -1.79
C MET A 184 9.88 2.90 -1.10
N GLY A 185 10.01 3.19 0.20
CA GLY A 185 9.00 3.88 1.00
C GLY A 185 8.12 2.94 1.81
N THR A 186 6.92 3.42 2.12
CA THR A 186 5.91 2.74 2.94
C THR A 186 4.55 2.84 2.28
N THR A 187 3.83 1.72 2.24
CA THR A 187 2.46 1.65 1.74
C THR A 187 1.45 1.86 2.88
N MET A 188 0.21 2.26 2.56
CA MET A 188 -0.87 2.40 3.56
C MET A 188 -1.14 1.10 4.34
N PRO A 189 -1.16 -0.10 3.72
CA PRO A 189 -1.22 -1.36 4.44
C PRO A 189 -0.13 -1.56 5.51
N GLN A 190 1.11 -1.16 5.21
CA GLN A 190 2.22 -1.23 6.17
C GLN A 190 2.02 -0.27 7.35
N LEU A 191 1.46 0.92 7.10
CA LEU A 191 1.10 1.84 8.19
C LEU A 191 0.02 1.27 9.10
N ILE A 192 -1.01 0.62 8.55
CA ILE A 192 -2.05 -0.04 9.34
C ILE A 192 -1.43 -1.14 10.22
N VAL A 193 -0.50 -1.93 9.69
CA VAL A 193 0.25 -2.92 10.49
C VAL A 193 1.06 -2.26 11.59
N ALA A 194 1.71 -1.12 11.33
CA ALA A 194 2.45 -0.38 12.34
C ALA A 194 1.53 0.17 13.44
N ALA A 195 0.42 0.79 13.08
CA ALA A 195 -0.59 1.29 14.02
C ALA A 195 -1.13 0.16 14.93
N ARG A 196 -1.39 -1.02 14.36
CA ARG A 196 -1.79 -2.22 15.12
C ARG A 196 -0.77 -2.69 16.14
N LYS A 197 0.52 -2.65 15.77
CA LYS A 197 1.60 -2.99 16.71
C LYS A 197 1.78 -1.96 17.83
N LEU A 198 1.25 -0.74 17.65
CA LEU A 198 1.22 0.33 18.66
C LEU A 198 -0.13 0.40 19.41
N GLY A 199 -0.97 -0.64 19.30
CA GLY A 199 -2.23 -0.73 20.05
C GLY A 199 -3.40 0.06 19.47
N LEU A 200 -3.22 0.72 18.32
CA LEU A 200 -4.30 1.37 17.57
C LEU A 200 -4.72 0.52 16.37
N ASN A 201 -5.58 1.06 15.52
CA ASN A 201 -5.97 0.43 14.27
C ASN A 201 -6.19 1.49 13.20
N GLY A 202 -6.32 1.03 11.96
CA GLY A 202 -6.64 1.85 10.81
C GLY A 202 -7.30 1.00 9.72
N VAL A 203 -7.97 1.68 8.81
CA VAL A 203 -8.55 1.09 7.60
C VAL A 203 -8.23 2.00 6.42
N GLU A 204 -7.98 1.44 5.25
CA GLU A 204 -7.75 2.25 4.05
C GLU A 204 -9.09 2.57 3.41
N LEU A 205 -9.35 3.86 3.20
CA LEU A 205 -10.57 4.38 2.60
C LEU A 205 -10.23 5.33 1.46
N SER A 206 -11.16 5.45 0.51
CA SER A 206 -11.15 6.47 -0.54
C SER A 206 -12.36 7.39 -0.39
N PRO A 207 -12.44 8.17 0.72
CA PRO A 207 -13.62 8.96 1.05
C PRO A 207 -13.67 10.30 0.30
N THR A 208 -14.87 10.88 0.25
CA THR A 208 -15.05 12.30 -0.07
C THR A 208 -14.64 13.21 1.10
N TRP A 209 -14.58 14.53 0.85
CA TRP A 209 -14.35 15.54 1.88
C TRP A 209 -15.38 15.42 3.02
N GLU A 210 -16.66 15.31 2.66
CA GLU A 210 -17.78 15.17 3.59
C GLU A 210 -17.65 13.90 4.43
N GLN A 211 -17.28 12.78 3.81
CA GLN A 211 -17.08 11.52 4.50
C GLN A 211 -15.91 11.58 5.48
N MET A 212 -14.78 12.23 5.13
CA MET A 212 -13.67 12.43 6.06
C MET A 212 -14.09 13.26 7.28
N ARG A 213 -14.83 14.35 7.06
CA ARG A 213 -15.39 15.16 8.16
C ARG A 213 -16.34 14.36 9.03
N GLN A 214 -17.19 13.54 8.41
CA GLN A 214 -18.16 12.72 9.13
C GLN A 214 -17.47 11.62 9.94
N ILE A 215 -16.41 10.97 9.41
CA ILE A 215 -15.58 10.01 10.14
C ILE A 215 -14.89 10.68 11.34
N ASN A 216 -14.47 11.95 11.18
CA ASN A 216 -13.97 12.80 12.25
C ASN A 216 -12.78 12.20 13.03
N ARG A 217 -11.83 11.58 12.31
CA ARG A 217 -10.60 11.00 12.88
C ARG A 217 -9.35 11.64 12.31
N PRO A 218 -8.33 11.94 13.12
CA PRO A 218 -7.00 12.17 12.55
C PRO A 218 -6.49 10.90 11.89
N GLY A 219 -5.66 11.06 10.88
CA GLY A 219 -5.22 9.94 10.06
C GLY A 219 -4.12 10.31 9.10
N VAL A 220 -3.70 9.35 8.29
CA VAL A 220 -2.69 9.58 7.25
C VAL A 220 -3.38 9.71 5.89
N LEU A 221 -2.95 10.71 5.12
CA LEU A 221 -3.42 10.97 3.77
C LEU A 221 -2.31 10.61 2.78
N GLY A 222 -2.68 9.93 1.70
CA GLY A 222 -1.86 9.88 0.49
C GLY A 222 -2.14 11.12 -0.34
N VAL A 223 -1.07 11.85 -0.69
CA VAL A 223 -1.17 13.09 -1.48
C VAL A 223 -0.09 13.14 -2.56
N TRP A 224 -0.25 14.03 -3.53
CA TRP A 224 0.79 14.40 -4.48
C TRP A 224 1.60 15.56 -3.91
N LEU A 225 2.90 15.34 -3.74
CA LEU A 225 3.84 16.46 -3.60
C LEU A 225 4.12 17.00 -5.01
N ILE A 226 3.72 18.24 -5.26
CA ILE A 226 3.86 18.91 -6.54
C ILE A 226 5.11 19.79 -6.49
N ASP A 227 6.11 19.43 -7.29
CA ASP A 227 7.37 20.18 -7.45
C ASP A 227 7.54 20.56 -8.93
N GLY A 228 7.10 21.78 -9.28
CA GLY A 228 6.98 22.23 -10.67
C GLY A 228 6.09 21.30 -11.49
N HIS A 229 6.66 20.63 -12.50
CA HIS A 229 5.96 19.66 -13.35
C HIS A 229 5.96 18.23 -12.79
N ARG A 230 6.65 17.98 -11.68
CA ARG A 230 6.77 16.63 -11.10
C ARG A 230 5.71 16.40 -10.03
N LYS A 231 5.07 15.22 -10.10
CA LYS A 231 4.17 14.71 -9.05
C LYS A 231 4.84 13.52 -8.38
N LEU A 232 5.15 13.66 -7.10
CA LEU A 232 5.74 12.60 -6.29
C LEU A 232 4.70 12.08 -5.30
N SER A 233 4.68 10.76 -5.11
CA SER A 233 3.86 10.14 -4.08
C SER A 233 4.34 10.59 -2.71
N HIS A 234 3.45 11.18 -1.92
CA HIS A 234 3.75 11.68 -0.58
C HIS A 234 2.66 11.28 0.42
N ALA A 235 2.97 11.37 1.70
CA ALA A 235 2.03 11.11 2.78
C ALA A 235 2.10 12.21 3.84
N VAL A 236 0.95 12.68 4.28
CA VAL A 236 0.80 13.76 5.26
C VAL A 236 -0.15 13.36 6.38
N ALA A 237 -0.01 13.98 7.55
CA ALA A 237 -0.91 13.78 8.67
C ALA A 237 -2.14 14.69 8.52
N LEU A 238 -3.35 14.14 8.51
CA LEU A 238 -4.57 14.92 8.68
C LEU A 238 -4.77 15.20 10.17
N LEU A 239 -4.70 16.48 10.53
CA LEU A 239 -4.81 16.93 11.92
C LEU A 239 -6.20 17.49 12.20
N ALA A 240 -6.74 18.32 11.32
CA ALA A 240 -8.07 18.88 11.53
C ALA A 240 -8.76 19.18 10.22
N MET A 241 -10.08 19.31 10.29
CA MET A 241 -10.91 19.52 9.11
C MET A 241 -12.25 20.12 9.52
N ASN A 242 -12.62 21.23 8.87
CA ASN A 242 -13.95 21.81 8.97
C ASN A 242 -14.60 21.85 7.59
N GLU A 243 -15.67 22.63 7.44
CA GLU A 243 -16.41 22.75 6.19
C GLU A 243 -15.56 23.17 5.00
N ASN A 244 -14.56 24.01 5.22
CA ASN A 244 -13.87 24.75 4.17
C ASN A 244 -12.36 24.49 4.14
N LYS A 245 -11.77 24.12 5.27
CA LYS A 245 -10.33 23.98 5.47
C LYS A 245 -9.94 22.64 6.07
N ALA A 246 -8.74 22.18 5.76
CA ALA A 246 -8.06 21.06 6.40
C ALA A 246 -6.68 21.50 6.90
N ALA A 247 -6.32 21.12 8.12
CA ALA A 247 -4.97 21.22 8.63
C ALA A 247 -4.22 19.91 8.39
N ILE A 248 -3.12 20.00 7.64
CA ILE A 248 -2.23 18.86 7.39
C ILE A 248 -0.84 19.11 7.99
N GLY A 249 -0.29 18.11 8.69
CA GLY A 249 1.11 18.09 9.10
C GLY A 249 1.94 17.46 7.98
N ASP A 250 2.78 18.25 7.33
CA ASP A 250 3.64 17.80 6.24
C ASP A 250 5.03 17.39 6.74
N PRO A 251 5.39 16.10 6.64
CA PRO A 251 6.71 15.62 7.03
C PRO A 251 7.87 16.20 6.23
N SER A 252 7.65 16.64 4.98
CA SER A 252 8.74 17.13 4.12
C SER A 252 9.35 18.43 4.66
N SER A 253 8.48 19.33 5.13
CA SER A 253 8.86 20.62 5.69
C SER A 253 8.88 20.63 7.22
N GLY A 254 8.15 19.71 7.87
CA GLY A 254 7.90 19.71 9.32
C GLY A 254 6.88 20.76 9.75
N ARG A 255 6.04 21.24 8.83
CA ARG A 255 5.09 22.34 9.06
C ARG A 255 3.65 21.86 9.02
N ILE A 256 2.77 22.64 9.64
CA ILE A 256 1.32 22.50 9.47
C ILE A 256 0.90 23.46 8.36
N TYR A 257 0.15 22.95 7.38
CA TYR A 257 -0.49 23.75 6.33
C TYR A 257 -1.99 23.73 6.52
N LEU A 258 -2.63 24.88 6.30
CA LEU A 258 -4.07 25.02 6.18
C LEU A 258 -4.40 25.07 4.69
N LEU A 259 -5.16 24.10 4.22
CA LEU A 259 -5.58 24.01 2.82
C LEU A 259 -7.08 24.23 2.74
N ASP A 260 -7.53 25.05 1.79
CA ASP A 260 -8.93 25.06 1.41
C ASP A 260 -9.31 23.79 0.61
N ARG A 261 -10.60 23.63 0.31
CA ARG A 261 -11.10 22.49 -0.47
C ARG A 261 -10.45 22.36 -1.85
N THR A 262 -10.18 23.48 -2.52
CA THR A 262 -9.62 23.51 -3.87
C THR A 262 -8.16 23.09 -3.84
N GLU A 263 -7.38 23.66 -2.92
CA GLU A 263 -5.98 23.31 -2.68
C GLU A 263 -5.83 21.84 -2.29
N PHE A 264 -6.68 21.35 -1.39
CA PHE A 264 -6.68 19.95 -1.00
C PHE A 264 -6.99 19.03 -2.18
N ALA A 265 -8.01 19.36 -2.99
CA ALA A 265 -8.41 18.55 -4.14
C ALA A 265 -7.29 18.44 -5.18
N GLN A 266 -6.43 19.45 -5.33
CA GLN A 266 -5.30 19.41 -6.26
C GLN A 266 -4.24 18.38 -5.89
N ILE A 267 -4.04 18.15 -4.58
CA ILE A 267 -3.03 17.21 -4.08
C ILE A 267 -3.63 15.84 -3.71
N TRP A 268 -4.95 15.70 -3.68
CA TRP A 268 -5.61 14.52 -3.16
C TRP A 268 -5.38 13.27 -4.03
N ARG A 269 -5.11 12.12 -3.38
CA ARG A 269 -4.94 10.81 -4.04
C ARG A 269 -5.99 9.78 -3.65
N GLU A 270 -7.07 10.20 -3.02
CA GLU A 270 -8.16 9.31 -2.62
C GLU A 270 -7.68 8.19 -1.67
N GLN A 271 -6.71 8.50 -0.81
CA GLN A 271 -6.12 7.56 0.14
C GLN A 271 -6.14 8.16 1.54
N TYR A 272 -7.04 7.65 2.38
CA TYR A 272 -7.17 8.04 3.78
C TYR A 272 -7.05 6.81 4.68
N VAL A 273 -6.23 6.93 5.72
CA VAL A 273 -6.14 5.95 6.80
C VAL A 273 -6.52 6.65 8.11
N PRO A 274 -7.81 6.67 8.49
CA PRO A 274 -8.22 7.10 9.83
C PRO A 274 -7.57 6.19 10.86
N ILE A 275 -7.03 6.79 11.93
CA ILE A 275 -6.50 6.04 13.07
C ILE A 275 -7.52 6.08 14.20
N PHE A 276 -7.75 4.95 14.84
CA PHE A 276 -8.76 4.78 15.90
C PHE A 276 -8.36 3.64 16.85
N ARG A 277 -8.98 3.57 18.03
CA ARG A 277 -8.75 2.42 18.95
C ARG A 277 -9.51 1.19 18.47
N PRO A 278 -8.95 -0.03 18.56
CA PRO A 278 -9.61 -1.25 18.06
C PRO A 278 -11.00 -1.49 18.64
N ASN A 279 -11.18 -1.17 19.92
CA ASN A 279 -12.42 -1.35 20.66
C ASN A 279 -13.56 -0.43 20.17
N GLU A 280 -13.27 0.68 19.50
CA GLU A 280 -14.30 1.59 18.98
C GLU A 280 -15.15 0.91 17.90
N ILE A 281 -14.52 0.26 16.91
CA ILE A 281 -15.24 -0.40 15.82
C ILE A 281 -15.67 -1.81 16.21
N LEU A 282 -14.78 -2.58 16.84
CA LEU A 282 -15.05 -3.99 17.13
C LEU A 282 -16.17 -4.17 18.18
N LEU A 283 -16.39 -3.17 19.04
CA LEU A 283 -17.45 -3.22 20.05
C LEU A 283 -18.72 -2.48 19.63
N LEU A 284 -18.80 -1.90 18.43
CA LEU A 284 -20.02 -1.23 17.98
C LEU A 284 -21.13 -2.28 17.79
N THR A 285 -21.94 -2.45 18.83
CA THR A 285 -23.05 -3.39 18.82
C THR A 285 -24.19 -2.88 17.95
N ASN A 286 -25.03 -3.78 17.44
CA ASN A 286 -26.27 -3.38 16.74
C ASN A 286 -27.16 -2.46 17.59
N ILE A 287 -27.12 -2.61 18.92
CA ILE A 287 -27.88 -1.76 19.86
C ILE A 287 -27.33 -0.32 19.84
N GLN A 288 -26.02 -0.14 19.95
CA GLN A 288 -25.39 1.18 19.87
C GLN A 288 -25.57 1.81 18.49
N ALA A 289 -25.42 1.04 17.42
CA ALA A 289 -25.67 1.52 16.06
C ALA A 289 -27.13 1.99 15.88
N LEU A 290 -28.08 1.26 16.47
CA LEU A 290 -29.50 1.64 16.46
C LEU A 290 -29.74 2.95 17.23
N ASP A 291 -29.10 3.15 18.39
CA ASP A 291 -29.16 4.41 19.12
C ASP A 291 -28.62 5.58 18.28
N TYR A 292 -27.46 5.41 17.65
CA TYR A 292 -26.88 6.43 16.78
C TYR A 292 -27.80 6.76 15.59
N LEU A 293 -28.34 5.75 14.91
CA LEU A 293 -29.30 5.96 13.82
C LEU A 293 -30.54 6.73 14.30
N LYS A 294 -31.05 6.42 15.50
CA LYS A 294 -32.18 7.13 16.11
C LYS A 294 -31.84 8.59 16.40
N ARG A 295 -30.68 8.85 17.01
CA ARG A 295 -30.21 10.22 17.32
C ARG A 295 -29.95 11.05 16.07
N LEU A 296 -29.56 10.40 14.97
CA LEU A 296 -29.40 11.01 13.66
C LEU A 296 -30.71 11.15 12.87
N GLY A 297 -31.84 10.66 13.39
CA GLY A 297 -33.16 10.80 12.78
C GLY A 297 -33.51 9.76 11.70
N TYR A 298 -32.74 8.67 11.57
CA TYR A 298 -33.01 7.59 10.62
C TYR A 298 -33.97 6.51 11.14
N LEU A 299 -34.46 6.66 12.37
CA LEU A 299 -35.45 5.76 12.98
C LEU A 299 -36.60 6.56 13.58
N ASN A 300 -37.77 6.48 12.94
CA ASN A 300 -39.02 7.01 13.48
C ASN A 300 -39.91 5.88 14.06
N SER A 301 -40.78 6.26 15.01
CA SER A 301 -41.56 5.39 15.91
C SER A 301 -42.44 4.32 15.26
N ASN A 302 -42.61 4.32 13.93
CA ASN A 302 -43.40 3.34 13.21
C ASN A 302 -42.51 2.40 12.37
N SER A 303 -42.02 1.33 13.00
CA SER A 303 -41.59 0.08 12.34
C SER A 303 -40.47 0.14 11.28
N GLN A 304 -39.59 1.16 11.28
CA GLN A 304 -38.38 1.08 10.46
C GLN A 304 -37.46 -0.02 11.00
N ASP A 305 -37.33 -1.10 10.23
CA ASP A 305 -36.35 -2.16 10.48
C ASP A 305 -34.92 -1.59 10.48
N PHE A 306 -34.07 -2.04 11.40
CA PHE A 306 -32.67 -1.58 11.56
C PHE A 306 -31.92 -1.60 10.23
N LYS A 307 -32.08 -2.66 9.43
CA LYS A 307 -31.42 -2.75 8.11
C LYS A 307 -31.91 -1.68 7.13
N SER A 308 -33.17 -1.26 7.23
CA SER A 308 -33.73 -0.23 6.37
C SER A 308 -33.20 1.15 6.75
N ALA A 309 -33.20 1.48 8.04
CA ALA A 309 -32.58 2.70 8.56
C ALA A 309 -31.08 2.77 8.22
N LEU A 310 -30.36 1.65 8.34
CA LEU A 310 -28.95 1.59 8.00
C LEU A 310 -28.69 1.79 6.50
N ARG A 311 -29.55 1.24 5.63
CA ARG A 311 -29.47 1.49 4.17
C ARG A 311 -29.72 2.95 3.83
N GLU A 312 -30.67 3.58 4.51
CA GLU A 312 -30.98 5.00 4.33
C GLU A 312 -29.80 5.88 4.74
N PHE A 313 -29.20 5.62 5.90
CA PHE A 313 -27.97 6.25 6.34
C PHE A 313 -26.81 6.03 5.37
N GLN A 314 -26.61 4.80 4.89
CA GLN A 314 -25.56 4.50 3.91
C GLN A 314 -25.75 5.29 2.62
N ARG A 315 -27.00 5.42 2.15
CA ARG A 315 -27.33 6.19 0.96
C ARG A 315 -27.08 7.69 1.15
N SER A 316 -27.47 8.27 2.28
CA SER A 316 -27.24 9.69 2.57
C SER A 316 -25.77 10.02 2.79
N SER A 317 -25.00 9.12 3.37
CA SER A 317 -23.54 9.25 3.52
C SER A 317 -22.74 8.89 2.27
N GLY A 318 -23.40 8.54 1.15
CA GLY A 318 -22.75 8.29 -0.14
C GLY A 318 -21.90 7.01 -0.17
N VAL A 319 -22.27 5.99 0.60
CA VAL A 319 -21.62 4.66 0.60
C VAL A 319 -22.56 3.58 0.08
N LYS A 320 -22.03 2.39 -0.20
CA LYS A 320 -22.84 1.28 -0.73
C LYS A 320 -23.91 0.87 0.29
N SER A 321 -25.18 0.99 -0.12
CA SER A 321 -26.35 0.63 0.69
C SER A 321 -26.53 -0.90 0.82
N THR A 322 -25.67 -1.53 1.63
CA THR A 322 -25.71 -2.98 1.90
C THR A 322 -26.73 -3.37 2.98
N GLY A 323 -27.03 -2.46 3.90
CA GLY A 323 -27.78 -2.75 5.13
C GLY A 323 -26.98 -3.56 6.15
N ASN A 324 -25.66 -3.66 5.97
CA ASN A 324 -24.73 -4.29 6.90
C ASN A 324 -23.83 -3.23 7.54
N LEU A 325 -23.48 -3.44 8.81
CA LEU A 325 -22.58 -2.57 9.56
C LEU A 325 -21.12 -2.91 9.24
N ASP A 326 -20.67 -2.49 8.05
CA ASP A 326 -19.26 -2.61 7.66
C ASP A 326 -18.38 -1.52 8.32
N THR A 327 -17.07 -1.70 8.27
CA THR A 327 -16.10 -0.81 8.93
C THR A 327 -16.27 0.67 8.55
N GLN A 328 -16.52 0.97 7.27
CA GLN A 328 -16.69 2.36 6.82
C GLN A 328 -17.99 2.94 7.35
N THR A 329 -19.08 2.17 7.31
CA THR A 329 -20.38 2.54 7.87
C THR A 329 -20.28 2.79 9.37
N SER A 330 -19.59 1.91 10.12
CA SER A 330 -19.34 2.09 11.56
C SER A 330 -18.61 3.40 11.85
N LEU A 331 -17.53 3.69 11.11
CA LEU A 331 -16.77 4.93 11.29
C LEU A 331 -17.61 6.18 11.01
N LEU A 332 -18.38 6.18 9.92
CA LEU A 332 -19.28 7.29 9.57
C LEU A 332 -20.37 7.50 10.60
N LEU A 333 -20.91 6.41 11.17
CA LEU A 333 -21.99 6.48 12.15
C LEU A 333 -21.48 7.01 13.49
N MET A 334 -20.30 6.54 13.92
CA MET A 334 -19.69 6.92 15.19
C MET A 334 -19.16 8.35 15.20
N GLY A 335 -18.74 8.89 14.05
CA GLY A 335 -17.92 10.10 14.02
C GLY A 335 -18.58 11.37 14.61
N SER A 336 -19.91 11.43 14.63
CA SER A 336 -20.68 12.50 15.29
C SER A 336 -20.75 12.37 16.82
N PHE A 337 -20.43 11.21 17.37
CA PHE A 337 -20.64 10.85 18.78
C PHE A 337 -19.32 10.56 19.52
N LEU A 338 -18.21 11.04 18.97
CA LEU A 338 -16.87 10.78 19.51
C LEU A 338 -16.60 11.67 20.71
N GLU A 339 -16.21 11.06 21.82
CA GLU A 339 -15.88 11.74 23.07
C GLU A 339 -14.57 11.20 23.64
N GLY A 340 -13.76 12.07 24.25
CA GLY A 340 -12.52 11.67 24.94
C GLY A 340 -11.44 11.05 24.04
N VAL A 341 -11.50 11.30 22.72
CA VAL A 341 -10.55 10.79 21.73
C VAL A 341 -10.20 11.90 20.74
N PRO A 342 -9.03 11.85 20.09
CA PRO A 342 -8.64 12.85 19.11
C PRO A 342 -9.64 12.93 17.94
N THR A 343 -10.05 14.15 17.60
CA THR A 343 -10.98 14.42 16.49
C THR A 343 -10.41 15.44 15.49
N LEU A 344 -11.08 15.59 14.35
CA LEU A 344 -10.73 16.61 13.36
C LEU A 344 -11.22 18.02 13.75
N LYS A 345 -11.93 18.15 14.88
CA LYS A 345 -12.46 19.42 15.38
C LYS A 345 -11.58 20.08 16.45
N ASP A 346 -10.55 19.39 16.93
CA ASP A 346 -9.80 19.84 18.12
C ASP A 346 -8.85 21.03 17.85
N PHE A 347 -8.59 21.38 16.58
CA PHE A 347 -7.80 22.56 16.22
C PHE A 347 -8.71 23.68 15.72
N SER A 348 -8.45 24.91 16.18
CA SER A 348 -9.02 26.11 15.54
C SER A 348 -8.44 26.24 14.13
N LEU A 349 -9.31 26.38 13.14
CA LEU A 349 -8.97 26.57 11.73
C LEU A 349 -9.35 27.96 11.21
N ASP A 350 -9.84 28.82 12.11
CA ASP A 350 -10.30 30.18 11.79
C ASP A 350 -9.14 31.14 11.58
#